data_AF-A0A0Q8ENJ8-F1
#
_entry.id   AF-A0A0Q8ENJ8-F1
#
_cell.length_a   1.000
_cell.length_b   1.000
_cell.length_c   1.000
_cell.angle_alpha   90.00
_cell.angle_beta   90.00
_cell.angle_gamma   90.00
#
_symmetry.space_group_name_H-M   'P 1'
#
loop_
_entity.id
_entity.type
_entity.pdbx_description
1 polymer ?
#
loop_
_entity_poly.entity_id
_entity_poly.type
_entity_poly.pdbx_seq_one_letter_code
_entity_poly.pdbx_strand_id
1 'polypeptide(L)'
;MKALKTAVMVASLGFAMASAIPAHAQTVGYNIRTGDVWVDTRLGEINDYGRRYRDPFVSEMTGYYGAPRSLVLDLLDRRGWAPGDVYFACSIARALGIPCLDVVQRYERNPGMGWGNLAKQMGIKPGSREFHALKNGAVGTYDRWGYPIRIDQRVSVDWSKHGPGHGKGGNSGKPSQAGPAKQDHEGHGQGNSGKGPGNSNKGNGNKGNGKGNGRD
;
A
#
# COMPACT_ATOMS: atom_id res chain seq x y z
N MET A 1 80.77 -29.49 -23.92
CA MET A 1 80.33 -29.94 -25.27
C MET A 1 78.90 -29.43 -25.51
N LYS A 2 78.65 -28.99 -26.74
CA LYS A 2 77.39 -28.43 -27.31
C LYS A 2 76.19 -29.35 -27.01
N ALA A 3 74.92 -28.93 -27.01
CA ALA A 3 74.28 -28.09 -28.00
C ALA A 3 72.93 -27.50 -27.53
N LEU A 4 72.67 -26.31 -28.04
CA LEU A 4 71.39 -25.61 -28.12
C LEU A 4 70.52 -26.27 -29.22
N LYS A 5 69.22 -26.48 -28.97
CA LYS A 5 68.21 -26.69 -30.03
C LYS A 5 66.91 -25.94 -29.67
N THR A 6 66.80 -24.78 -30.31
CA THR A 6 65.64 -24.08 -30.88
C THR A 6 64.21 -24.64 -30.71
N ALA A 7 63.32 -23.70 -30.33
CA ALA A 7 61.95 -23.42 -30.83
C ALA A 7 60.88 -24.51 -30.64
N VAL A 8 59.66 -24.21 -30.20
CA VAL A 8 58.64 -23.48 -30.97
C VAL A 8 57.69 -22.71 -30.02
N MET A 9 57.50 -21.41 -30.29
CA MET A 9 56.35 -20.62 -29.84
C MET A 9 55.10 -21.09 -30.60
N VAL A 10 54.07 -21.56 -29.89
CA VAL A 10 52.73 -21.71 -30.45
C VAL A 10 51.91 -20.51 -29.98
N ALA A 11 51.70 -19.57 -30.90
CA ALA A 11 50.74 -18.49 -30.75
C ALA A 11 49.34 -19.03 -31.06
N SER A 12 48.58 -19.38 -30.02
CA SER A 12 47.15 -19.67 -30.16
C SER A 12 46.35 -18.38 -29.97
N LEU A 13 45.96 -17.77 -31.09
CA LEU A 13 44.88 -16.79 -31.17
C LEU A 13 43.56 -17.50 -30.80
N GLY A 14 43.14 -17.38 -29.54
CA GLY A 14 41.83 -17.80 -29.07
C GLY A 14 40.87 -16.61 -29.07
N PHE A 15 40.05 -16.49 -30.10
CA PHE A 15 38.91 -15.56 -30.14
C PHE A 15 37.81 -16.11 -29.23
N ALA A 16 37.84 -15.78 -27.94
CA ALA A 16 36.75 -16.09 -27.02
C ALA A 16 35.80 -14.89 -26.98
N MET A 17 34.58 -15.10 -27.47
CA MET A 17 33.51 -14.12 -27.46
C MET A 17 33.33 -13.52 -26.07
N ALA A 18 33.45 -12.19 -25.97
CA ALA A 18 32.93 -11.46 -24.83
C ALA A 18 31.40 -11.54 -24.90
N SER A 19 30.84 -12.62 -24.35
CA SER A 19 29.46 -12.59 -23.89
C SER A 19 29.37 -11.45 -22.88
N ALA A 20 28.78 -10.34 -23.29
CA ALA A 20 28.31 -9.33 -22.37
C ALA A 20 27.28 -10.01 -21.47
N ILE A 21 27.74 -10.57 -20.36
CA ILE A 21 26.87 -10.95 -19.25
C ILE A 21 26.15 -9.63 -18.93
N PRO A 22 24.81 -9.55 -19.05
CA PRO A 22 24.13 -8.38 -18.53
C PRO A 22 24.61 -8.25 -17.09
N ALA A 23 25.20 -7.12 -16.75
CA ALA A 23 25.44 -6.77 -15.37
C ALA A 23 24.05 -6.68 -14.73
N HIS A 24 23.53 -7.82 -14.29
CA HIS A 24 22.63 -7.85 -13.16
C HIS A 24 23.38 -7.03 -12.14
N ALA A 25 22.89 -5.83 -11.83
CA ALA A 25 23.31 -5.12 -10.66
C ALA A 25 23.14 -6.12 -9.52
N GLN A 26 24.24 -6.79 -9.17
CA GLN A 26 24.27 -7.71 -8.06
C GLN A 26 24.03 -6.77 -6.92
N THR A 27 22.80 -6.77 -6.40
CA THR A 27 22.38 -5.94 -5.30
C THR A 27 23.27 -6.34 -4.14
N VAL A 28 24.40 -5.64 -3.98
CA VAL A 28 25.32 -5.78 -2.88
C VAL A 28 24.46 -5.63 -1.62
N GLY A 29 24.13 -6.75 -1.00
CA GLY A 29 23.42 -6.83 0.28
C GLY A 29 22.13 -6.04 0.37
N TYR A 30 21.11 -6.30 -0.47
CA TYR A 30 19.75 -5.85 -0.15
C TYR A 30 19.26 -6.58 1.12
N ASN A 31 19.64 -6.05 2.29
CA ASN A 31 19.23 -6.53 3.59
C ASN A 31 18.27 -5.51 4.17
N ILE A 32 16.97 -5.76 3.94
CA ILE A 32 15.91 -5.23 4.79
C ILE A 32 16.04 -5.91 6.15
N ARG A 33 17.08 -5.61 6.92
CA ARG A 33 17.18 -6.09 8.30
C ARG A 33 16.65 -4.98 9.18
N THR A 34 15.33 -4.89 9.29
CA THR A 34 14.70 -3.99 10.27
C THR A 34 14.81 -4.56 11.68
N GLY A 35 15.00 -5.88 11.78
CA GLY A 35 15.05 -6.60 13.05
C GLY A 35 13.68 -7.12 13.50
N ASP A 36 12.65 -6.97 12.68
CA ASP A 36 11.32 -7.57 12.85
C ASP A 36 10.96 -8.34 11.58
N VAL A 37 10.77 -9.66 11.71
CA VAL A 37 10.54 -10.57 10.59
C VAL A 37 9.25 -10.22 9.83
N TRP A 38 8.23 -9.72 10.53
CA TRP A 38 6.99 -9.32 9.87
C TRP A 38 7.24 -8.09 9.01
N VAL A 39 7.95 -7.07 9.52
CA VAL A 39 8.29 -5.86 8.76
C VAL A 39 9.18 -6.22 7.56
N ASP A 40 10.19 -7.07 7.76
CA ASP A 40 11.10 -7.50 6.70
C ASP A 40 10.34 -8.22 5.57
N THR A 41 9.36 -9.06 5.93
CA THR A 41 8.46 -9.72 4.97
C THR A 41 7.63 -8.71 4.17
N ARG A 42 7.00 -7.75 4.85
CA ARG A 42 6.17 -6.73 4.16
C ARG A 42 6.97 -5.85 3.22
N LEU A 43 8.19 -5.48 3.60
CA LEU A 43 9.05 -4.68 2.74
C LEU A 43 9.50 -5.46 1.50
N GLY A 44 9.71 -6.78 1.62
CA GLY A 44 9.91 -7.66 0.46
C GLY A 44 8.71 -7.62 -0.50
N GLU A 45 7.50 -7.79 0.03
CA GLU A 45 6.26 -7.75 -0.76
C GLU A 45 6.00 -6.37 -1.37
N ILE A 46 6.31 -5.28 -0.65
CA ILE A 46 6.17 -3.90 -1.15
C ILE A 46 7.15 -3.64 -2.30
N ASN A 47 8.37 -4.22 -2.27
CA ASN A 47 9.25 -4.16 -3.43
C ASN A 47 8.62 -4.77 -4.67
N ASP A 48 8.01 -5.94 -4.52
CA ASP A 48 7.38 -6.64 -5.63
C ASP A 48 6.15 -5.88 -6.13
N TYR A 49 5.33 -5.35 -5.21
CA TYR A 49 4.20 -4.49 -5.55
C TYR A 49 4.67 -3.24 -6.31
N GLY A 50 5.63 -2.49 -5.78
CA GLY A 50 6.07 -1.23 -6.36
C GLY A 50 6.77 -1.39 -7.71
N ARG A 51 7.46 -2.52 -7.93
CA ARG A 51 8.04 -2.86 -9.23
C ARG A 51 6.98 -3.18 -10.28
N ARG A 52 5.90 -3.87 -9.89
CA ARG A 52 4.82 -4.29 -10.81
C ARG A 52 3.78 -3.20 -11.05
N TYR A 53 3.47 -2.43 -10.01
CA TYR A 53 2.38 -1.44 -9.97
C TYR A 53 2.93 -0.08 -9.56
N ARG A 54 3.82 0.46 -10.41
CA ARG A 54 4.59 1.67 -10.12
C ARG A 54 3.71 2.89 -9.86
N ASP A 55 2.74 3.18 -10.71
CA ASP A 55 1.87 4.36 -10.54
C ASP A 55 0.99 4.28 -9.29
N PRO A 56 0.32 3.14 -8.99
CA PRO A 56 -0.34 2.94 -7.70
C PRO A 56 0.59 3.12 -6.49
N PHE A 57 1.82 2.59 -6.56
CA PHE A 57 2.81 2.78 -5.50
C PHE A 57 3.19 4.26 -5.30
N VAL A 58 3.46 5.00 -6.37
CA VAL A 58 3.77 6.43 -6.28
C VAL A 58 2.57 7.21 -5.72
N SER A 59 1.35 6.88 -6.14
CA SER A 59 0.12 7.48 -5.60
C SER A 59 0.01 7.27 -4.09
N GLU A 60 0.23 6.04 -3.64
CA GLU A 60 0.24 5.66 -2.22
C GLU A 60 1.26 6.47 -1.41
N MET A 61 2.49 6.59 -1.90
CA MET A 61 3.55 7.36 -1.24
C MET A 61 3.21 8.86 -1.15
N THR A 62 2.57 9.41 -2.18
CA THR A 62 2.22 10.83 -2.23
C THR A 62 0.99 11.18 -1.40
N GLY A 63 -0.06 10.36 -1.48
CA GLY A 63 -1.33 10.62 -0.82
C GLY A 63 -1.33 10.29 0.66
N TYR A 64 -0.64 9.22 1.06
CA TYR A 64 -0.66 8.76 2.44
C TYR A 64 0.65 9.09 3.15
N TYR A 65 1.82 8.84 2.55
CA TYR A 65 3.09 9.05 3.24
C TYR A 65 3.65 10.47 3.14
N GLY A 66 2.93 11.39 2.49
CA GLY A 66 3.30 12.80 2.40
C GLY A 66 4.58 13.07 1.62
N ALA A 67 5.05 12.09 0.83
CA ALA A 67 6.27 12.22 0.04
C ALA A 67 5.95 13.02 -1.24
N PRO A 68 6.69 14.10 -1.56
CA PRO A 68 6.53 14.80 -2.83
C PRO A 68 6.70 13.84 -4.00
N ARG A 69 5.84 13.91 -5.02
CA ARG A 69 5.89 12.99 -6.17
C ARG A 69 7.26 13.03 -6.85
N SER A 70 7.84 14.22 -6.99
CA SER A 70 9.19 14.40 -7.53
C SER A 70 10.26 13.64 -6.75
N LEU A 71 10.18 13.63 -5.41
CA LEU A 71 11.11 12.88 -4.57
C LEU A 71 10.95 11.36 -4.79
N VAL A 72 9.72 10.85 -4.82
CA VAL A 72 9.48 9.43 -5.02
C VAL A 72 10.01 8.96 -6.38
N LEU A 73 9.73 9.72 -7.45
CA LEU A 73 10.24 9.42 -8.79
C LEU A 73 11.77 9.50 -8.86
N ASP A 74 12.37 10.51 -8.22
CA ASP A 74 13.83 10.66 -8.16
C ASP A 74 14.49 9.45 -7.49
N LEU A 75 13.95 9.01 -6.35
CA LEU A 75 14.46 7.86 -5.61
C LEU A 75 14.37 6.57 -6.44
N LEU A 76 13.23 6.33 -7.09
CA LEU A 76 13.02 5.12 -7.88
C LEU A 76 13.85 5.12 -9.17
N ASP A 77 13.86 6.22 -9.92
CA ASP A 77 14.36 6.23 -11.30
C ASP A 77 15.83 6.64 -11.39
N ARG A 78 16.23 7.67 -10.65
CA ARG A 78 17.59 8.22 -10.74
C ARG A 78 18.52 7.62 -9.70
N ARG A 79 18.03 7.41 -8.47
CA ARG A 79 18.85 6.84 -7.38
C ARG A 79 18.74 5.32 -7.28
N GLY A 80 17.81 4.70 -8.01
CA GLY A 80 17.67 3.24 -8.08
C GLY A 80 17.27 2.59 -6.75
N TRP A 81 16.59 3.32 -5.86
CA TRP A 81 16.09 2.76 -4.61
C TRP A 81 15.04 1.69 -4.87
N ALA A 82 15.03 0.65 -4.03
CA ALA A 82 13.95 -0.33 -4.09
C ALA A 82 12.65 0.32 -3.56
N PRO A 83 11.46 -0.03 -4.07
CA PRO A 83 10.21 0.54 -3.57
C PRO A 83 10.00 0.36 -2.06
N GLY A 84 10.45 -0.77 -1.51
CA GLY A 84 10.46 -1.03 -0.07
C GLY A 84 11.33 -0.06 0.72
N ASP A 85 12.46 0.39 0.17
CA ASP A 85 13.32 1.40 0.80
C ASP A 85 12.64 2.77 0.84
N VAL A 86 12.04 3.17 -0.29
CA VAL A 86 11.27 4.42 -0.39
C VAL A 86 10.09 4.41 0.57
N TYR A 87 9.35 3.30 0.59
CA TYR A 87 8.27 3.08 1.54
C TYR A 87 8.75 3.21 2.97
N PHE A 88 9.81 2.49 3.34
CA PHE A 88 10.25 2.43 4.72
C PHE A 88 10.76 3.77 5.21
N ALA A 89 11.54 4.49 4.39
CA ALA A 89 12.00 5.84 4.71
C ALA A 89 10.83 6.80 5.00
N CYS A 90 9.82 6.84 4.12
CA CYS A 90 8.68 7.71 4.35
C CYS A 90 7.74 7.21 5.46
N SER A 91 7.70 5.90 5.73
CA SER A 91 6.94 5.35 6.87
C SER A 91 7.56 5.74 8.22
N ILE A 92 8.89 5.71 8.33
CA ILE A 92 9.65 6.23 9.48
C ILE A 92 9.33 7.72 9.65
N ALA A 93 9.42 8.48 8.55
CA ALA A 93 9.19 9.92 8.58
C ALA A 93 7.79 10.25 9.09
N ARG A 94 6.78 9.54 8.57
CA ARG A 94 5.39 9.66 9.00
C ARG A 94 5.18 9.31 10.47
N ALA A 95 5.79 8.22 10.94
CA ALA A 95 5.70 7.81 12.34
C ALA A 95 6.32 8.84 13.29
N LEU A 96 7.33 9.57 12.84
CA LEU A 96 8.02 10.60 13.61
C LEU A 96 7.47 12.02 13.38
N GLY A 97 6.55 12.21 12.44
CA GLY A 97 6.01 13.53 12.09
C GLY A 97 7.04 14.45 11.40
N ILE A 98 7.99 13.88 10.66
CA ILE A 98 9.04 14.63 9.94
C ILE A 98 8.92 14.42 8.42
N PRO A 99 9.57 15.27 7.58
CA PRO A 99 9.58 15.07 6.14
C PRO A 99 10.25 13.76 5.70
N CYS A 100 9.73 13.10 4.65
CA CYS A 100 10.35 11.88 4.11
C CYS A 100 11.81 12.12 3.65
N LEU A 101 12.08 13.30 3.08
CA LEU A 101 13.41 13.68 2.64
C LEU A 101 14.45 13.62 3.76
N ASP A 102 14.08 13.93 5.00
CA ASP A 102 15.00 13.93 6.15
C ASP A 102 15.51 12.51 6.46
N VAL A 103 14.64 11.51 6.35
CA VAL A 103 15.01 10.10 6.55
C VAL A 103 15.87 9.61 5.38
N VAL A 104 15.50 9.98 4.15
CA VAL A 104 16.28 9.68 2.94
C VAL A 104 17.71 10.18 3.09
N GLN A 105 17.88 11.47 3.40
CA GLN A 105 19.21 12.07 3.57
C GLN A 105 20.00 11.43 4.72
N ARG A 106 19.34 11.01 5.80
CA ARG A 106 20.01 10.29 6.91
C ARG A 106 20.54 8.94 6.46
N TYR A 107 19.76 8.19 5.69
CA TYR A 107 20.18 6.89 5.16
C TYR A 107 21.35 7.06 4.18
N GLU A 108 21.28 8.03 3.26
CA GLU A 108 22.32 8.27 2.26
C GLU A 108 23.67 8.70 2.85
N ARG A 109 23.68 9.33 4.03
CA ARG A 109 24.93 9.68 4.71
C ARG A 109 25.67 8.47 5.29
N ASN A 110 24.97 7.36 5.54
CA ASN A 110 25.60 6.15 6.05
C ASN A 110 24.94 4.90 5.44
N PRO A 111 25.13 4.69 4.12
CA PRO A 111 24.58 3.53 3.44
C PRO A 111 25.23 2.27 4.04
N GLY A 112 24.44 1.24 4.27
CA GLY A 112 24.91 -0.03 4.85
C GLY A 112 24.77 -0.15 6.37
N MET A 113 24.40 0.93 7.10
CA MET A 113 24.01 0.81 8.52
C MET A 113 22.82 -0.15 8.72
N GLY A 114 21.97 -0.28 7.70
CA GLY A 114 20.75 -1.09 7.73
C GLY A 114 19.56 -0.32 8.30
N TRP A 115 18.39 -0.61 7.75
CA TRP A 115 17.14 0.08 8.08
C TRP A 115 16.76 0.00 9.57
N GLY A 116 16.98 -1.15 10.21
CA GLY A 116 16.69 -1.31 11.64
C GLY A 116 17.55 -0.45 12.54
N ASN A 117 18.82 -0.27 12.20
CA ASN A 117 19.74 0.57 12.98
C ASN A 117 19.40 2.06 12.81
N LEU A 118 19.10 2.49 11.58
CA LEU A 118 18.62 3.85 11.33
C LEU A 118 17.33 4.14 12.12
N ALA A 119 16.34 3.24 12.03
CA ALA A 119 15.08 3.38 12.74
C ALA A 119 15.29 3.50 14.27
N LYS A 120 16.15 2.64 14.85
CA LYS A 120 16.51 2.69 16.27
C LYS A 120 17.21 4.00 16.67
N GLN A 121 18.14 4.48 15.86
CA GLN A 121 18.81 5.77 16.09
C GLN A 121 17.83 6.94 16.07
N MET A 122 16.77 6.82 15.26
CA MET A 122 15.68 7.81 15.18
C MET A 122 14.59 7.60 16.24
N GLY A 123 14.77 6.66 17.17
CA GLY A 123 13.85 6.43 18.30
C GLY A 123 12.75 5.40 18.05
N ILE A 124 12.68 4.80 16.85
CA ILE A 124 11.73 3.73 16.54
C ILE A 124 12.32 2.40 17.00
N LYS A 125 11.92 1.97 18.20
CA LYS A 125 12.35 0.71 18.81
C LYS A 125 11.19 -0.29 18.80
N PRO A 126 11.45 -1.61 18.76
CA PRO A 126 10.41 -2.60 18.95
C PRO A 126 9.57 -2.29 20.20
N GLY A 127 8.24 -2.26 20.04
CA GLY A 127 7.30 -1.91 21.10
C GLY A 127 7.07 -0.41 21.35
N SER A 128 7.80 0.49 20.69
CA SER A 128 7.51 1.93 20.79
C SER A 128 6.20 2.27 20.07
N ARG A 129 5.57 3.38 20.46
CA ARG A 129 4.35 3.88 19.80
C ARG A 129 4.57 4.09 18.30
N GLU A 130 5.73 4.62 17.94
CA GLU A 130 6.14 4.91 16.56
C GLU A 130 6.33 3.61 15.78
N PHE A 131 6.85 2.55 16.42
CA PHE A 131 6.95 1.23 15.80
C PHE A 131 5.57 0.61 15.54
N HIS A 132 4.65 0.73 16.50
CA HIS A 132 3.25 0.32 16.28
C HIS A 132 2.59 1.15 15.16
N ALA A 133 2.83 2.46 15.12
CA ALA A 133 2.33 3.33 14.04
C ALA A 133 2.87 2.89 12.67
N LEU A 134 4.14 2.51 12.58
CA LEU A 134 4.74 1.97 11.36
C LEU A 134 4.02 0.69 10.89
N LYS A 135 3.83 -0.29 11.79
CA LYS A 135 3.15 -1.55 11.45
C LYS A 135 1.68 -1.32 11.07
N ASN A 136 0.98 -0.42 11.76
CA ASN A 136 -0.39 -0.03 11.41
C ASN A 136 -0.47 0.68 10.05
N GLY A 137 0.54 1.49 9.71
CA GLY A 137 0.65 2.12 8.39
C GLY A 137 0.74 1.08 7.26
N ALA A 138 1.52 0.02 7.47
CA ALA A 138 1.57 -1.12 6.55
C ALA A 138 0.20 -1.81 6.40
N VAL A 139 -0.50 -2.11 7.50
CA VAL A 139 -1.86 -2.68 7.42
C VAL A 139 -2.78 -1.82 6.54
N GLY A 140 -2.85 -0.52 6.80
CA GLY A 140 -3.71 0.38 6.02
C GLY A 140 -3.29 0.48 4.54
N THR A 141 -2.01 0.34 4.24
CA THR A 141 -1.51 0.31 2.84
C THR A 141 -2.03 -0.91 2.10
N TYR A 142 -1.94 -2.06 2.74
CA TYR A 142 -2.40 -3.33 2.19
C TYR A 142 -3.92 -3.40 2.04
N ASP A 143 -4.67 -2.79 2.97
CA ASP A 143 -6.12 -2.62 2.85
C ASP A 143 -6.48 -1.84 1.58
N ARG A 144 -5.78 -0.72 1.31
CA ARG A 144 -5.98 0.09 0.10
C ARG A 144 -5.58 -0.63 -1.18
N TRP A 145 -4.62 -1.54 -1.11
CA TRP A 145 -4.22 -2.39 -2.23
C TRP A 145 -5.17 -3.58 -2.42
N GLY A 146 -6.15 -3.77 -1.53
CA GLY A 146 -7.17 -4.81 -1.63
C GLY A 146 -6.75 -6.16 -1.02
N TYR A 147 -5.70 -6.17 -0.18
CA TYR A 147 -5.18 -7.37 0.48
C TYR A 147 -5.03 -7.14 1.97
N PRO A 148 -6.13 -7.14 2.76
CA PRO A 148 -6.05 -6.91 4.19
C PRO A 148 -5.09 -7.90 4.87
N ILE A 149 -4.14 -7.35 5.63
CA ILE A 149 -3.19 -8.12 6.45
C ILE A 149 -3.38 -7.76 7.92
N ARG A 150 -2.94 -8.65 8.81
CA ARG A 150 -2.87 -8.36 10.24
C ARG A 150 -1.43 -8.26 10.70
N ILE A 151 -1.20 -7.42 11.70
CA ILE A 151 0.08 -7.33 12.40
C ILE A 151 0.45 -8.72 12.92
N ASP A 152 1.72 -9.10 12.74
CA ASP A 152 2.32 -10.37 13.16
C ASP A 152 1.73 -11.64 12.54
N GLN A 153 0.82 -11.49 11.56
CA GLN A 153 0.35 -12.61 10.76
C GLN A 153 1.45 -13.10 9.82
N ARG A 154 1.71 -14.41 9.84
CA ARG A 154 2.68 -15.09 8.97
C ARG A 154 2.02 -15.59 7.69
N VAL A 155 1.49 -14.65 6.89
CA VAL A 155 1.00 -14.92 5.53
C VAL A 155 1.79 -14.10 4.53
N SER A 156 2.18 -14.68 3.41
CA SER A 156 2.85 -13.95 2.33
C SER A 156 1.85 -13.54 1.26
N VAL A 157 1.95 -12.30 0.78
CA VAL A 157 1.16 -11.79 -0.34
C VAL A 157 1.95 -11.95 -1.63
N ASP A 158 1.39 -12.69 -2.58
CA ASP A 158 1.94 -12.86 -3.92
C ASP A 158 1.19 -11.97 -4.91
N TRP A 159 1.79 -10.82 -5.22
CA TRP A 159 1.27 -9.82 -6.14
C TRP A 159 1.26 -10.27 -7.60
N SER A 160 1.86 -11.43 -7.95
CA SER A 160 1.84 -11.91 -9.34
C SER A 160 0.49 -12.51 -9.70
N LYS A 161 -0.24 -12.98 -8.69
CA LYS A 161 -1.57 -13.59 -8.81
C LYS A 161 -2.69 -12.57 -8.65
N HIS A 162 -2.37 -11.38 -8.16
CA HIS A 162 -3.35 -10.43 -7.65
C HIS A 162 -2.90 -8.98 -7.86
N GLY A 163 -3.67 -8.23 -8.65
CA GLY A 163 -3.43 -6.80 -8.87
C GLY A 163 -4.20 -5.89 -7.90
N PRO A 164 -3.77 -4.64 -7.74
CA PRO A 164 -4.49 -3.65 -6.94
C PRO A 164 -5.91 -3.47 -7.48
N GLY A 165 -6.89 -3.42 -6.57
CA GLY A 165 -8.31 -3.29 -6.90
C GLY A 165 -9.03 -4.60 -7.24
N HIS A 166 -8.34 -5.75 -7.32
CA HIS A 166 -8.95 -7.06 -7.57
C HIS A 166 -9.12 -7.93 -6.32
N GLY A 167 -9.15 -7.33 -5.13
CA GLY A 167 -9.45 -8.06 -3.91
C GLY A 167 -10.83 -8.71 -4.00
N LYS A 168 -10.90 -10.02 -4.27
CA LYS A 168 -12.12 -10.80 -4.01
C LYS A 168 -12.41 -10.61 -2.53
N GLY A 169 -13.57 -10.02 -2.23
CA GLY A 169 -14.08 -9.81 -0.89
C GLY A 169 -14.09 -11.13 -0.10
N GLY A 170 -12.99 -11.40 0.59
CA GLY A 170 -12.86 -12.50 1.52
C GLY A 170 -13.51 -12.07 2.81
N ASN A 171 -14.83 -12.26 2.89
CA ASN A 171 -15.65 -12.36 4.11
C ASN A 171 -15.02 -11.78 5.39
N SER A 172 -14.74 -10.48 5.41
CA SER A 172 -14.60 -9.72 6.65
C SER A 172 -16.02 -9.54 7.18
N GLY A 173 -16.31 -10.23 8.29
CA GLY A 173 -17.65 -10.42 8.83
C GLY A 173 -18.55 -9.19 8.72
N LYS A 174 -19.77 -9.42 8.24
CA LYS A 174 -20.88 -8.46 8.38
C LYS A 174 -20.84 -7.85 9.80
N PRO A 175 -20.83 -6.53 9.95
CA PRO A 175 -21.34 -5.93 11.17
C PRO A 175 -22.79 -6.37 11.25
N SER A 176 -23.13 -7.18 12.26
CA SER A 176 -24.51 -7.40 12.65
C SER A 176 -25.16 -6.03 12.82
N GLN A 177 -26.14 -5.73 11.97
CA GLN A 177 -27.00 -4.57 12.10
C GLN A 177 -27.57 -4.61 13.53
N ALA A 178 -27.09 -3.72 14.38
CA ALA A 178 -27.74 -3.41 15.63
C ALA A 178 -29.12 -2.86 15.26
N GLY A 179 -30.16 -3.66 15.52
CA GLY A 179 -31.54 -3.22 15.39
C GLY A 179 -31.78 -1.98 16.26
N PRO A 180 -32.74 -1.11 15.89
CA PRO A 180 -33.01 0.08 16.68
C PRO A 180 -33.45 -0.34 18.09
N ALA A 181 -32.74 0.20 19.08
CA ALA A 181 -33.08 0.02 20.49
C ALA A 181 -34.51 0.51 20.73
N LYS A 182 -35.38 -0.40 21.17
CA LYS A 182 -36.64 -0.03 21.82
C LYS A 182 -36.30 0.82 23.04
N GLN A 183 -36.83 2.04 23.08
CA GLN A 183 -36.87 2.86 24.27
C GLN A 183 -38.07 2.43 25.11
N ASP A 184 -37.79 2.14 26.36
CA ASP A 184 -38.74 1.70 27.36
C ASP A 184 -39.50 2.95 27.87
N HIS A 185 -40.83 2.94 27.75
CA HIS A 185 -41.70 3.98 28.29
C HIS A 185 -42.50 3.43 29.48
N GLU A 186 -42.10 3.82 30.69
CA GLU A 186 -42.95 3.97 31.89
C GLU A 186 -43.01 5.49 32.16
N GLY A 187 -44.08 6.18 32.52
CA GLY A 187 -45.47 5.90 32.85
C GLY A 187 -46.10 7.24 33.31
N HIS A 188 -47.42 7.27 33.50
CA HIS A 188 -48.29 8.39 33.94
C HIS A 188 -48.63 9.44 32.86
N GLY A 189 -49.87 9.88 32.64
CA GLY A 189 -51.16 9.72 33.31
C GLY A 189 -52.04 10.93 32.93
N GLN A 190 -53.37 10.74 32.93
CA GLN A 190 -54.46 11.74 32.83
C GLN A 190 -54.84 12.34 31.45
N GLY A 191 -56.05 11.94 31.00
CA GLY A 191 -57.22 12.80 31.18
C GLY A 191 -57.72 13.65 30.00
N ASN A 192 -58.80 13.17 29.39
CA ASN A 192 -60.04 13.90 29.03
C ASN A 192 -60.36 14.26 27.56
N SER A 193 -61.54 13.78 27.16
CA SER A 193 -62.59 14.37 26.32
C SER A 193 -62.31 14.84 24.88
N GLY A 194 -62.99 14.17 23.93
CA GLY A 194 -64.15 14.79 23.29
C GLY A 194 -64.09 15.10 21.78
N LYS A 195 -65.16 14.65 21.10
CA LYS A 195 -65.76 15.12 19.83
C LYS A 195 -65.20 14.61 18.49
N GLY A 196 -66.05 13.87 17.77
CA GLY A 196 -66.08 13.78 16.30
C GLY A 196 -66.54 15.10 15.65
N PRO A 197 -67.03 15.15 14.39
CA PRO A 197 -67.76 14.10 13.67
C PRO A 197 -67.27 13.87 12.23
N GLY A 198 -67.92 12.91 11.54
CA GLY A 198 -67.74 12.64 10.13
C GLY A 198 -68.71 13.36 9.19
N ASN A 199 -68.50 13.01 7.91
CA ASN A 199 -69.37 13.10 6.72
C ASN A 199 -69.47 14.46 5.99
N SER A 200 -69.17 14.46 4.68
CA SER A 200 -70.13 14.73 3.59
C SER A 200 -69.44 15.00 2.23
N ASN A 201 -69.54 14.01 1.35
CA ASN A 201 -69.91 14.09 -0.07
C ASN A 201 -70.01 15.48 -0.77
N LYS A 202 -69.30 15.67 -1.90
CA LYS A 202 -69.89 16.26 -3.13
C LYS A 202 -69.00 16.06 -4.37
N GLY A 203 -69.56 15.42 -5.40
CA GLY A 203 -68.97 15.25 -6.72
C GLY A 203 -69.25 16.38 -7.70
N ASN A 204 -69.11 16.02 -8.99
CA ASN A 204 -69.10 16.79 -10.24
C ASN A 204 -67.80 17.54 -10.56
N GLY A 205 -67.23 17.46 -11.77
CA GLY A 205 -67.69 16.81 -12.99
C GLY A 205 -67.19 17.53 -14.23
N ASN A 206 -66.43 16.79 -15.05
CA ASN A 206 -66.44 16.79 -16.52
C ASN A 206 -65.65 17.83 -17.36
N LYS A 207 -65.21 17.29 -18.51
CA LYS A 207 -64.71 17.86 -19.79
C LYS A 207 -63.29 18.42 -19.77
N GLY A 208 -62.33 17.81 -20.48
CA GLY A 208 -62.36 17.39 -21.90
C GLY A 208 -61.71 18.51 -22.73
N ASN A 209 -60.98 18.33 -23.83
CA ASN A 209 -60.62 17.23 -24.70
C ASN A 209 -59.43 17.77 -25.53
N GLY A 210 -58.50 16.96 -26.00
CA GLY A 210 -58.39 16.82 -27.45
C GLY A 210 -56.98 16.48 -27.89
N LYS A 211 -56.81 15.25 -28.36
CA LYS A 211 -55.62 14.73 -29.02
C LYS A 211 -56.13 14.04 -30.29
N GLY A 212 -55.64 14.43 -31.47
CA GLY A 212 -56.01 13.77 -32.71
C GLY A 212 -55.62 14.52 -33.98
N ASN A 213 -54.65 13.95 -34.70
CA ASN A 213 -54.47 13.92 -36.17
C ASN A 213 -53.27 12.98 -36.39
N GLY A 214 -53.26 11.92 -37.19
CA GLY A 214 -54.18 11.33 -38.16
C GLY A 214 -53.34 10.45 -39.12
N ARG A 215 -54.01 9.60 -39.92
CA ARG A 215 -53.53 8.73 -41.04
C ARG A 215 -52.97 7.36 -40.62
N ASP A 216 -53.38 6.22 -41.18
CA ASP A 216 -54.38 5.82 -42.18
C ASP A 216 -54.88 4.41 -41.80
#